data_AF-A0A813YSM4-F1
#
_entry.id   AF-A0A813YSM4-F1
#
_cell.length_a   1.000
_cell.length_b   1.000
_cell.length_c   1.000
_cell.angle_alpha   90.00
_cell.angle_beta   90.00
_cell.angle_gamma   90.00
#
_symmetry.space_group_name_H-M   'P 1'
#
loop_
_entity.id
_entity.type
_entity.pdbx_description
1 polymer ?
#
loop_
_entity_poly.entity_id
_entity_poly.type
_entity_poly.pdbx_seq_one_letter_code
_entity_poly.pdbx_strand_id
1 'polypeptide(L)'
;MNPAHLAELHGNMNLEICKKCKAKYLRDFDTDSDRSNHLTGRRCDKLECRGQLKDSIINFGEDLPEDELNKAFDHADKADVCLVLGSSLTVTPAADIPRRVAKRKKKLIIGNLQRTPLYNRATLNIHAFSDTIMQGLMERLNIPIPPWILRRRVLVTCQNDSDKHKSTITIEGRDPDNSEIPFTLFKSIQMAIGDRAKEDLTREPFVFEVSNKNVHSITVRLNFFGHYNEIPFDLYYVNVKNIPTEEQFYLFYNPLKGEWRKTNDETDLPV
;
A
#
# COMPACT_ATOMS: atom_id res chain seq x y z
N MET A 1 -5.73 5.75 -2.81
CA MET A 1 -7.18 5.45 -2.79
C MET A 1 -7.56 5.40 -1.33
N ASN A 2 -8.53 6.17 -0.84
CA ASN A 2 -8.80 6.20 0.61
C ASN A 2 -9.24 4.80 1.13
N PRO A 3 -8.46 4.12 1.99
CA PRO A 3 -8.80 2.80 2.54
C PRO A 3 -10.13 2.80 3.30
N ALA A 4 -10.58 3.96 3.80
CA ALA A 4 -11.88 4.12 4.43
C ALA A 4 -13.05 3.75 3.48
N HIS A 5 -12.85 3.80 2.16
CA HIS A 5 -13.87 3.47 1.15
C HIS A 5 -13.63 2.13 0.43
N LEU A 6 -12.66 1.33 0.87
CA LEU A 6 -12.34 0.03 0.29
C LEU A 6 -12.68 -1.11 1.25
N ALA A 7 -13.15 -2.24 0.74
CA ALA A 7 -13.30 -3.48 1.51
C ALA A 7 -12.60 -4.63 0.79
N GLU A 8 -11.48 -5.11 1.34
CA GLU A 8 -10.63 -6.16 0.74
C GLU A 8 -11.05 -7.55 1.23
N LEU A 9 -12.17 -8.04 0.69
CA LEU A 9 -12.82 -9.25 1.18
C LEU A 9 -11.97 -10.53 1.07
N HIS A 10 -11.11 -10.63 0.06
CA HIS A 10 -10.29 -11.81 -0.20
C HIS A 10 -8.82 -11.64 0.21
N GLY A 11 -8.54 -10.59 0.99
CA GLY A 11 -7.19 -10.23 1.37
C GLY A 11 -6.44 -9.45 0.31
N ASN A 12 -5.19 -9.16 0.64
CA ASN A 12 -4.26 -8.40 -0.16
C ASN A 12 -2.89 -9.08 -0.09
N MET A 13 -2.31 -9.40 -1.26
CA MET A 13 -1.02 -10.09 -1.38
C MET A 13 0.12 -9.32 -0.73
N ASN A 14 -0.04 -8.01 -0.59
CA ASN A 14 0.95 -7.10 -0.05
C ASN A 14 0.71 -6.78 1.44
N LEU A 15 -0.27 -7.41 2.10
CA LEU A 15 -0.65 -7.10 3.47
C LEU A 15 -0.41 -8.29 4.42
N GLU A 16 0.35 -8.02 5.47
CA GLU A 16 0.53 -8.94 6.60
C GLU A 16 -0.13 -8.43 7.87
N ILE A 17 -0.53 -9.35 8.73
CA ILE A 17 -1.22 -9.07 9.99
C ILE A 17 -0.52 -9.84 11.12
N CYS A 18 -0.17 -9.15 12.19
CA CYS A 18 0.38 -9.80 13.38
C CYS A 18 -0.68 -10.67 14.08
N LYS A 19 -0.35 -11.94 14.31
CA LYS A 19 -1.27 -12.88 15.00
C LYS A 19 -1.60 -12.46 16.44
N LYS A 20 -0.69 -11.75 17.12
CA LYS A 20 -0.81 -11.34 18.54
C LYS A 20 -1.51 -9.99 18.71
N CYS A 21 -0.99 -8.92 18.11
CA CYS A 21 -1.51 -7.56 18.31
C CYS A 21 -2.38 -7.03 17.17
N LYS A 22 -2.60 -7.83 16.11
CA LYS A 22 -3.38 -7.46 14.91
C LYS A 22 -2.87 -6.26 14.12
N ALA A 23 -1.67 -5.74 14.44
CA ALA A 23 -1.03 -4.70 13.65
C ALA A 23 -0.87 -5.16 12.19
N LYS A 24 -1.28 -4.28 11.27
CA LYS A 24 -1.18 -4.44 9.82
C LYS A 24 0.16 -3.92 9.33
N TYR A 25 0.73 -4.58 8.33
CA TYR A 25 1.99 -4.21 7.68
C TYR A 25 1.78 -4.32 6.17
N LEU A 26 1.82 -3.20 5.47
CA LEU A 26 1.81 -3.21 4.02
C LEU A 26 3.25 -3.44 3.54
N ARG A 27 3.43 -4.15 2.44
CA ARG A 27 4.72 -4.46 1.84
C ARG A 27 4.64 -4.14 0.36
N ASP A 28 5.70 -3.57 -0.21
CA ASP A 28 5.71 -3.32 -1.66
C ASP A 28 5.92 -4.60 -2.47
N PHE A 29 6.20 -5.72 -1.80
CA PHE A 29 6.39 -7.04 -2.39
C PHE A 29 5.32 -8.03 -1.92
N ASP A 30 5.19 -9.12 -2.67
CA ASP A 30 4.28 -10.22 -2.34
C ASP A 30 4.65 -10.87 -1.00
N THR A 31 3.67 -10.92 -0.11
CA THR A 31 3.80 -11.51 1.22
C THR A 31 3.51 -13.00 1.24
N ASP A 32 3.36 -13.62 0.05
CA ASP A 32 3.06 -15.03 -0.15
C ASP A 32 3.77 -15.92 0.86
N SER A 33 2.96 -16.76 1.47
CA SER A 33 3.29 -17.56 2.62
C SER A 33 3.23 -19.03 2.25
N ASP A 34 3.65 -19.87 3.19
CA ASP A 34 3.24 -21.26 3.11
C ASP A 34 1.71 -21.34 3.21
N ARG A 35 1.07 -21.67 2.08
CA ARG A 35 -0.39 -21.79 1.93
C ARG A 35 -1.07 -22.64 3.00
N SER A 36 -0.31 -23.50 3.69
CA SER A 36 -0.85 -24.35 4.75
C SER A 36 -1.09 -23.63 6.08
N ASN A 37 -0.38 -22.52 6.37
CA ASN A 37 -0.40 -21.91 7.71
C ASN A 37 -0.41 -20.37 7.73
N HIS A 38 -0.38 -19.73 6.56
CA HIS A 38 -0.33 -18.28 6.36
C HIS A 38 0.89 -17.57 6.93
N LEU A 39 1.85 -18.27 7.55
CA LEU A 39 2.98 -17.64 8.21
C LEU A 39 4.00 -17.16 7.18
N THR A 40 4.37 -15.90 7.27
CA THR A 40 5.29 -15.27 6.32
C THR A 40 6.76 -15.35 6.74
N GLY A 41 7.02 -15.98 7.89
CA GLY A 41 8.35 -16.05 8.52
C GLY A 41 8.81 -14.75 9.20
N ARG A 42 8.07 -13.64 9.03
CA ARG A 42 8.37 -12.35 9.65
C ARG A 42 7.74 -12.21 11.04
N ARG A 43 8.24 -11.23 11.81
CA ARG A 43 7.74 -10.90 13.16
C ARG A 43 7.32 -9.45 13.24
N CYS A 44 6.40 -9.17 14.16
CA CYS A 44 5.96 -7.83 14.50
C CYS A 44 7.14 -6.94 14.93
N ASP A 45 7.18 -5.72 14.41
CA ASP A 45 8.26 -4.77 14.71
C ASP A 45 8.09 -4.15 16.10
N LYS A 46 6.86 -4.11 16.63
CA LYS A 46 6.56 -3.71 18.01
C LYS A 46 7.32 -4.59 19.01
N LEU A 47 8.19 -3.97 19.80
CA LEU A 47 9.14 -4.63 20.69
C LEU A 47 8.45 -5.45 21.78
N GLU A 48 7.32 -4.96 22.30
CA GLU A 48 6.45 -5.61 23.28
C GLU A 48 5.62 -6.77 22.70
N CYS A 49 5.49 -6.82 21.37
CA CYS A 49 4.69 -7.82 20.68
C CYS A 49 5.55 -8.98 20.16
N ARG A 50 6.45 -8.70 19.21
CA ARG A 50 7.29 -9.66 18.45
C ARG A 50 6.57 -10.93 17.96
N GLY A 51 5.25 -10.88 17.83
CA GLY A 51 4.42 -12.01 17.37
C GLY A 51 4.66 -12.34 15.90
N GLN A 52 4.36 -13.57 15.51
CA GLN A 52 4.46 -13.98 14.10
C GLN A 52 3.49 -13.19 13.23
N LEU A 53 3.96 -12.81 12.03
CA LEU A 53 3.12 -12.24 10.99
C LEU A 53 2.52 -13.35 10.14
N LYS A 54 1.29 -13.11 9.67
CA LYS A 54 0.64 -13.93 8.66
C LYS A 54 0.18 -13.06 7.48
N ASP A 55 0.07 -13.61 6.29
CA ASP A 55 -0.56 -12.88 5.17
C ASP A 55 -2.07 -12.67 5.45
N SER A 56 -2.68 -11.81 4.63
CA SER A 56 -4.11 -11.52 4.69
C SER A 56 -4.96 -12.28 3.67
N ILE A 57 -4.34 -13.12 2.82
CA ILE A 57 -5.04 -13.86 1.76
C ILE A 57 -6.02 -14.86 2.39
N ILE A 58 -7.17 -15.00 1.74
CA ILE A 58 -8.20 -15.95 2.16
C ILE A 58 -8.17 -17.17 1.25
N ASN A 59 -7.89 -18.34 1.83
CA ASN A 59 -7.94 -19.61 1.12
C ASN A 59 -9.37 -20.15 0.99
N PHE A 60 -9.58 -21.09 0.08
CA PHE A 60 -10.87 -21.77 -0.05
C PHE A 60 -11.26 -22.47 1.25
N GLY A 61 -12.46 -22.19 1.73
CA GLY A 61 -13.00 -22.75 2.96
C GLY A 61 -12.73 -21.91 4.21
N GLU A 62 -11.96 -20.83 4.10
CA GLU A 62 -11.77 -19.87 5.17
C GLU A 62 -12.85 -18.77 5.17
N ASP A 63 -13.10 -18.21 6.35
CA ASP A 63 -14.02 -17.10 6.53
C ASP A 63 -13.40 -15.79 6.00
N LEU A 64 -14.22 -14.95 5.36
CA LEU A 64 -13.82 -13.60 4.99
C LEU A 64 -13.63 -12.73 6.24
N PRO A 65 -12.78 -11.68 6.20
CA PRO A 65 -12.62 -10.77 7.31
C PRO A 65 -13.95 -10.08 7.67
N GLU A 66 -14.41 -10.28 8.91
CA GLU A 66 -15.72 -9.83 9.37
C GLU A 66 -15.90 -8.31 9.24
N ASP A 67 -14.87 -7.53 9.62
CA ASP A 67 -14.91 -6.06 9.53
C ASP A 67 -15.09 -5.58 8.08
N GLU A 68 -14.36 -6.17 7.13
CA GLU A 68 -14.44 -5.83 5.71
C GLU A 68 -15.80 -6.25 5.12
N LEU A 69 -16.30 -7.43 5.53
CA LEU A 69 -17.59 -7.95 5.09
C LEU A 69 -18.76 -7.09 5.59
N ASN A 70 -18.76 -6.75 6.88
CA ASN A 70 -19.77 -5.88 7.50
C ASN A 70 -19.77 -4.50 6.85
N LYS A 71 -18.59 -3.90 6.67
CA LYS A 71 -18.44 -2.63 5.95
C LYS A 71 -19.04 -2.71 4.55
N ALA A 72 -18.75 -3.76 3.79
CA ALA A 72 -19.28 -3.92 2.44
C ALA A 72 -20.82 -4.08 2.41
N PHE A 73 -21.39 -4.83 3.35
CA PHE A 73 -22.86 -4.95 3.47
C PHE A 73 -23.53 -3.66 3.91
N ASP A 74 -22.94 -2.92 4.85
CA ASP A 74 -23.45 -1.61 5.29
C ASP A 74 -23.53 -0.62 4.12
N HIS A 75 -22.52 -0.61 3.25
CA HIS A 75 -22.55 0.19 2.03
C HIS A 75 -23.61 -0.31 1.04
N ALA A 76 -23.76 -1.63 0.87
CA ALA A 76 -24.80 -2.19 0.02
C ALA A 76 -26.22 -1.90 0.51
N ASP A 77 -26.42 -1.81 1.83
CA ASP A 77 -27.70 -1.45 2.46
C ASP A 77 -28.01 0.04 2.35
N LYS A 78 -27.03 0.89 2.02
CA LYS A 78 -27.21 2.33 1.75
C LYS A 78 -27.31 2.64 0.25
N ALA A 79 -26.67 1.83 -0.59
CA ALA A 79 -26.59 2.06 -2.03
C ALA A 79 -27.97 2.11 -2.72
N ASP A 80 -28.11 3.05 -3.64
CA ASP A 80 -29.21 3.19 -4.61
C ASP A 80 -28.81 2.67 -6.00
N VAL A 81 -27.51 2.63 -6.28
CA VAL A 81 -26.88 2.04 -7.46
C VAL A 81 -25.70 1.15 -7.05
N CYS A 82 -25.60 -0.04 -7.64
CA CYS A 82 -24.44 -0.93 -7.52
C CYS A 82 -23.94 -1.30 -8.92
N LEU A 83 -22.67 -1.01 -9.19
CA LEU A 83 -21.97 -1.40 -10.41
C LEU A 83 -21.00 -2.53 -10.09
N VAL A 84 -21.22 -3.70 -10.70
CA VAL A 84 -20.29 -4.83 -10.65
C VAL A 84 -19.45 -4.81 -11.93
N LEU A 85 -18.13 -4.85 -11.80
CA LEU A 85 -17.19 -4.91 -12.92
C LEU A 85 -16.31 -6.15 -12.81
N GLY A 86 -16.26 -6.98 -13.87
CA GLY A 86 -15.29 -8.06 -13.99
C GLY A 86 -15.40 -9.19 -12.95
N SER A 87 -16.57 -9.37 -12.32
CA SER A 87 -16.80 -10.46 -11.38
C SER A 87 -17.82 -11.46 -11.92
N SER A 88 -17.52 -12.76 -11.77
CA SER A 88 -18.45 -13.85 -12.08
C SER A 88 -19.65 -13.90 -11.12
N LEU A 89 -19.53 -13.30 -9.92
CA LEU A 89 -20.52 -13.33 -8.85
C LEU A 89 -20.90 -14.76 -8.38
N THR A 90 -19.92 -15.66 -8.34
CA THR A 90 -20.11 -17.06 -7.93
C THR A 90 -19.65 -17.36 -6.49
N VAL A 91 -18.80 -16.52 -5.91
CA VAL A 91 -18.21 -16.75 -4.57
C VAL A 91 -19.02 -16.04 -3.51
N THR A 92 -19.64 -16.79 -2.61
CA THR A 92 -20.39 -16.31 -1.44
C THR A 92 -19.44 -16.26 -0.23
N PRO A 93 -19.56 -15.27 0.69
CA PRO A 93 -20.60 -14.22 0.74
C PRO A 93 -20.31 -12.94 -0.06
N ALA A 94 -19.18 -12.81 -0.76
CA ALA A 94 -18.90 -11.62 -1.57
C ALA A 94 -19.99 -11.33 -2.63
N ALA A 95 -20.48 -12.37 -3.32
CA ALA A 95 -21.56 -12.27 -4.31
C ALA A 95 -22.92 -11.90 -3.71
N ASP A 96 -23.10 -11.98 -2.38
CA ASP A 96 -24.31 -11.54 -1.71
C ASP A 96 -24.43 -10.03 -1.60
N ILE A 97 -23.32 -9.29 -1.70
CA ILE A 97 -23.29 -7.83 -1.60
C ILE A 97 -24.12 -7.19 -2.74
N PRO A 98 -23.84 -7.43 -4.03
CA PRO A 98 -24.70 -6.93 -5.11
C PRO A 98 -26.10 -7.57 -5.11
N ARG A 99 -26.21 -8.82 -4.63
CA ARG A 99 -27.51 -9.49 -4.47
C ARG A 99 -28.41 -8.75 -3.46
N ARG A 100 -27.83 -8.19 -2.39
CA ARG A 100 -28.53 -7.40 -1.38
C ARG A 100 -29.15 -6.15 -2.00
N VAL A 101 -28.38 -5.43 -2.82
CA VAL A 101 -28.85 -4.24 -3.56
C VAL A 101 -30.03 -4.59 -4.48
N ALA A 102 -29.90 -5.68 -5.26
CA ALA A 102 -30.97 -6.15 -6.13
C ALA A 102 -32.24 -6.58 -5.36
N LYS A 103 -32.09 -7.27 -4.21
CA LYS A 103 -33.24 -7.65 -3.35
C LYS A 103 -34.00 -6.43 -2.83
N ARG A 104 -33.31 -5.33 -2.56
CA ARG A 104 -33.89 -4.03 -2.17
C ARG A 104 -34.52 -3.28 -3.36
N LYS A 105 -34.58 -3.89 -4.55
CA LYS A 105 -35.08 -3.31 -5.81
C LYS A 105 -34.38 -2.01 -6.20
N LYS A 106 -33.10 -1.88 -5.85
CA LYS A 106 -32.23 -0.77 -6.27
C LYS A 106 -31.52 -1.14 -7.58
N LYS A 107 -30.88 -0.15 -8.23
CA LYS A 107 -30.29 -0.34 -9.55
C LYS A 107 -29.04 -1.21 -9.44
N LEU A 108 -29.05 -2.38 -10.08
CA LEU A 108 -27.87 -3.25 -10.21
C LEU A 108 -27.42 -3.23 -11.67
N ILE A 109 -26.21 -2.77 -11.92
CA ILE A 109 -25.56 -2.80 -13.24
C ILE A 109 -24.42 -3.81 -13.18
N ILE A 110 -24.35 -4.70 -14.17
CA ILE A 110 -23.29 -5.70 -14.27
C ILE A 110 -22.53 -5.51 -15.59
N GLY A 111 -21.27 -5.11 -15.48
CA GLY A 111 -20.30 -5.11 -16.58
C GLY A 111 -19.43 -6.35 -16.50
N ASN A 112 -19.71 -7.35 -17.35
CA ASN A 112 -18.91 -8.57 -17.40
C ASN A 112 -19.04 -9.25 -18.77
N LEU A 113 -17.93 -9.82 -19.28
CA LEU A 113 -17.94 -10.55 -20.55
C LEU A 113 -18.87 -11.77 -20.50
N GLN A 114 -18.87 -12.48 -19.38
CA GLN A 114 -19.68 -13.67 -19.17
C GLN A 114 -20.98 -13.35 -18.43
N ARG A 115 -22.02 -14.16 -18.69
CA ARG A 115 -23.26 -14.13 -17.91
C ARG A 115 -22.99 -14.50 -16.44
N THR A 116 -23.58 -13.76 -15.51
CA THR A 116 -23.43 -13.99 -14.06
C THR A 116 -24.73 -14.56 -13.45
N PRO A 117 -24.70 -15.17 -12.25
CA PRO A 117 -25.90 -15.67 -11.58
C PRO A 117 -26.96 -14.59 -11.28
N LEU A 118 -26.57 -13.31 -11.22
CA LEU A 118 -27.50 -12.19 -10.98
C LEU A 118 -28.04 -11.56 -12.26
N TYR A 119 -27.76 -12.12 -13.44
CA TYR A 119 -28.14 -11.55 -14.75
C TYR A 119 -29.61 -11.11 -14.84
N ASN A 120 -30.54 -11.98 -14.44
CA ASN A 120 -31.99 -11.71 -14.52
C ASN A 120 -32.47 -10.70 -13.47
N ARG A 121 -31.63 -10.34 -12.49
CA ARG A 121 -31.92 -9.35 -11.44
C ARG A 121 -31.28 -7.99 -11.71
N ALA A 122 -30.33 -7.93 -12.65
CA ALA A 122 -29.67 -6.70 -13.00
C ALA A 122 -30.63 -5.80 -13.81
N THR A 123 -30.60 -4.51 -13.50
CA THR A 123 -31.29 -3.46 -14.27
C THR A 123 -30.65 -3.30 -15.65
N LEU A 124 -29.33 -3.49 -15.74
CA LEU A 124 -28.57 -3.42 -16.98
C LEU A 124 -27.41 -4.41 -16.94
N ASN A 125 -27.26 -5.19 -18.02
CA ASN A 125 -26.10 -6.06 -18.25
C ASN A 125 -25.32 -5.51 -19.43
N ILE A 126 -24.00 -5.35 -19.29
CA ILE A 126 -23.10 -4.85 -20.32
C ILE A 126 -22.01 -5.90 -20.55
N HIS A 127 -21.98 -6.46 -21.77
CA HIS A 127 -21.01 -7.46 -22.17
C HIS A 127 -19.84 -6.81 -22.91
N ALA A 128 -18.92 -6.22 -22.16
CA ALA A 128 -17.73 -5.56 -22.68
C ALA A 128 -16.58 -5.63 -21.66
N PHE A 129 -15.37 -5.26 -22.09
CA PHE A 129 -14.25 -5.07 -21.19
C PHE A 129 -14.53 -3.93 -20.20
N SER A 130 -14.11 -4.10 -18.94
CA SER A 130 -14.29 -3.09 -17.89
C SER A 130 -13.71 -1.74 -18.32
N ASP A 131 -12.56 -1.73 -19.00
CA ASP A 131 -11.92 -0.50 -19.50
C ASP A 131 -12.82 0.26 -20.47
N THR A 132 -13.44 -0.44 -21.44
CA THR A 132 -14.38 0.16 -22.39
C THR A 132 -15.60 0.74 -21.69
N ILE A 133 -16.13 0.02 -20.70
CA ILE A 133 -17.28 0.48 -19.89
C ILE A 133 -16.91 1.75 -19.13
N MET A 134 -15.78 1.74 -18.42
CA MET A 134 -15.35 2.85 -17.58
C MET A 134 -14.94 4.06 -18.43
N GLN A 135 -14.24 3.89 -19.54
CA GLN A 135 -13.91 4.98 -20.46
C GLN A 135 -15.18 5.68 -20.98
N GLY A 136 -16.15 4.91 -21.49
CA GLY A 136 -17.40 5.48 -21.98
C GLY A 136 -18.27 6.12 -20.88
N LEU A 137 -18.19 5.62 -19.64
CA LEU A 137 -18.86 6.22 -18.48
C LEU A 137 -18.20 7.56 -18.09
N MET A 138 -16.87 7.57 -17.95
CA MET A 138 -16.09 8.74 -17.57
C MET A 138 -16.27 9.88 -18.59
N GLU A 139 -16.26 9.56 -19.88
CA GLU A 139 -16.58 10.50 -20.97
C GLU A 139 -17.96 11.13 -20.81
N ARG A 140 -19.01 10.32 -20.56
CA ARG A 140 -20.39 10.79 -20.38
C ARG A 140 -20.58 11.63 -19.13
N LEU A 141 -19.83 11.33 -18.07
CA LEU A 141 -19.84 12.11 -16.84
C LEU A 141 -18.96 13.37 -16.94
N ASN A 142 -18.22 13.54 -18.05
CA ASN A 142 -17.22 14.59 -18.21
C ASN A 142 -16.18 14.59 -17.06
N ILE A 143 -15.76 13.39 -16.64
CA ILE A 143 -14.73 13.19 -15.62
C ILE A 143 -13.49 12.65 -16.35
N PRO A 144 -12.35 13.34 -16.32
CA PRO A 144 -11.12 12.82 -16.92
C PRO A 144 -10.62 11.60 -16.14
N ILE A 145 -10.05 10.62 -16.85
CA ILE A 145 -9.30 9.53 -16.21
C ILE A 145 -7.91 10.08 -15.88
N PRO A 146 -7.54 10.18 -14.60
CA PRO A 146 -6.25 10.76 -14.22
C PRO A 146 -5.09 9.83 -14.63
N PRO A 147 -3.91 10.39 -14.99
CA PRO A 147 -2.71 9.58 -15.12
C PRO A 147 -2.38 8.93 -13.78
N TRP A 148 -1.87 7.70 -13.84
CA TRP A 148 -1.43 7.02 -12.63
C TRP A 148 -0.01 7.48 -12.26
N ILE A 149 0.14 7.99 -11.04
CA ILE A 149 1.41 8.42 -10.46
C ILE A 149 1.64 7.64 -9.18
N LEU A 150 2.81 7.00 -9.08
CA LEU A 150 3.18 6.25 -7.90
C LEU A 150 3.55 7.22 -6.77
N ARG A 151 2.90 7.10 -5.62
CA ARG A 151 3.15 7.91 -4.43
C ARG A 151 3.84 7.07 -3.37
N ARG A 152 4.97 7.56 -2.87
CA ARG A 152 5.72 6.98 -1.75
C ARG A 152 5.83 8.01 -0.63
N ARG A 153 5.67 7.61 0.62
CA ARG A 153 5.88 8.46 1.79
C ARG A 153 7.05 7.91 2.59
N VAL A 154 8.05 8.75 2.83
CA VAL A 154 9.29 8.36 3.50
C VAL A 154 9.44 9.18 4.77
N LEU A 155 9.78 8.49 5.85
CA LEU A 155 10.11 9.09 7.14
C LEU A 155 11.59 8.80 7.43
N VAL A 156 12.34 9.86 7.70
CA VAL A 156 13.73 9.77 8.17
C VAL A 156 13.75 10.33 9.58
N THR A 157 14.25 9.54 10.53
CA THR A 157 14.41 9.98 11.92
C THR A 157 15.88 9.92 12.29
N CYS A 158 16.33 10.86 13.11
CA CYS A 158 17.70 10.93 13.60
C CYS A 158 17.69 11.13 15.11
N GLN A 159 18.21 10.15 15.84
CA GLN A 159 18.36 10.21 17.29
C GLN A 159 19.84 10.35 17.65
N ASN A 160 20.19 11.39 18.40
CA ASN A 160 21.57 11.65 18.81
C ASN A 160 21.83 11.06 20.21
N ASP A 161 22.80 10.16 20.30
CA ASP A 161 23.36 9.68 21.57
C ASP A 161 24.58 10.55 21.90
N SER A 162 24.34 11.59 22.71
CA SER A 162 25.32 12.59 23.12
C SER A 162 26.50 11.95 23.85
N ASP A 163 26.24 10.92 24.66
CA ASP A 163 27.23 10.25 25.51
C ASP A 163 28.18 9.40 24.68
N LYS A 164 27.69 8.81 23.58
CA LYS A 164 28.51 7.94 22.70
C LYS A 164 29.05 8.65 21.45
N HIS A 165 28.75 9.93 21.26
CA HIS A 165 29.04 10.68 20.03
C HIS A 165 28.57 9.95 18.75
N LYS A 166 27.41 9.30 18.84
CA LYS A 166 26.80 8.56 17.74
C LYS A 166 25.42 9.11 17.45
N SER A 167 24.97 8.92 16.21
CA SER A 167 23.59 9.17 15.81
C SER A 167 23.03 7.93 15.15
N THR A 168 21.78 7.63 15.47
CA THR A 168 21.01 6.54 14.89
C THR A 168 20.05 7.14 13.88
N ILE A 169 20.25 6.80 12.61
CA ILE A 169 19.39 7.24 11.51
C ILE A 169 18.48 6.06 11.16
N THR A 170 17.16 6.26 11.25
CA THR A 170 16.17 5.26 10.85
C THR A 170 15.40 5.77 9.65
N ILE A 171 15.28 4.95 8.62
CA ILE A 171 14.51 5.28 7.42
C ILE A 171 13.37 4.29 7.29
N GLU A 172 12.16 4.81 7.16
CA GLU A 172 10.94 4.01 7.13
C GLU A 172 10.06 4.44 5.96
N GLY A 173 9.41 3.46 5.34
CA GLY A 173 8.27 3.73 4.48
C GLY A 173 6.98 3.80 5.28
N ARG A 174 6.10 4.71 4.88
CA ARG A 174 4.75 4.84 5.46
C ARG A 174 3.73 4.68 4.35
N ASP A 175 2.59 4.06 4.68
CA ASP A 175 1.50 4.00 3.71
C ASP A 175 1.04 5.43 3.37
N PRO A 176 0.88 5.78 2.09
CA PRO A 176 0.48 7.12 1.69
C PRO A 176 -0.91 7.54 2.20
N ASP A 177 -1.80 6.56 2.44
CA ASP A 177 -3.19 6.82 2.79
C ASP A 177 -3.50 6.49 4.28
N ASN A 178 -2.61 5.78 4.99
CA ASN A 178 -2.70 5.49 6.42
C ASN A 178 -1.33 5.52 7.12
N SER A 179 -1.01 6.64 7.79
CA SER A 179 0.27 6.84 8.47
C SER A 179 0.56 5.87 9.63
N GLU A 180 -0.46 5.21 10.17
CA GLU A 180 -0.32 4.28 11.29
C GLU A 180 0.15 2.88 10.86
N ILE A 181 0.11 2.58 9.56
CA ILE A 181 0.51 1.29 9.00
C ILE A 181 1.96 1.41 8.48
N PRO A 182 2.91 0.64 9.05
CA PRO A 182 4.25 0.53 8.48
C PRO A 182 4.17 -0.01 7.05
N PHE A 183 4.96 0.56 6.15
CA PHE A 183 4.98 0.16 4.74
C PHE A 183 6.41 -0.12 4.28
N THR A 184 6.71 -1.36 3.91
CA THR A 184 8.04 -1.68 3.36
C THR A 184 8.13 -1.23 1.92
N LEU A 185 8.80 -0.09 1.71
CA LEU A 185 8.99 0.51 0.40
C LEU A 185 10.27 0.07 -0.30
N PHE A 186 11.31 -0.22 0.48
CA PHE A 186 12.66 -0.32 -0.03
C PHE A 186 13.07 -1.78 -0.15
N LYS A 187 13.64 -2.13 -1.29
CA LYS A 187 14.37 -3.38 -1.48
C LYS A 187 15.69 -3.36 -0.74
N SER A 188 16.37 -2.21 -0.76
CA SER A 188 17.55 -1.96 0.05
C SER A 188 17.77 -0.47 0.26
N ILE A 189 18.51 -0.14 1.32
CA ILE A 189 19.02 1.20 1.54
C ILE A 189 20.53 1.10 1.67
N GLN A 190 21.22 1.99 0.94
CA GLN A 190 22.67 2.12 1.00
C GLN A 190 22.99 3.48 1.60
N MET A 191 24.02 3.53 2.44
CA MET A 191 24.49 4.78 3.04
C MET A 191 25.97 4.98 2.72
N ALA A 192 26.36 6.19 2.34
CA ALA A 192 27.75 6.58 2.19
C ALA A 192 28.05 7.80 3.07
N ILE A 193 29.24 7.83 3.66
CA ILE A 193 29.74 8.93 4.49
C ILE A 193 31.03 9.44 3.82
N GLY A 194 30.98 10.62 3.20
CA GLY A 194 32.02 11.02 2.25
C GLY A 194 32.12 9.99 1.12
N ASP A 195 33.35 9.53 0.83
CA ASP A 195 33.62 8.51 -0.20
C ASP A 195 33.50 7.06 0.32
N ARG A 196 33.13 6.87 1.61
CA ARG A 196 33.08 5.54 2.23
C ARG A 196 31.64 5.02 2.24
N ALA A 197 31.39 3.94 1.52
CA ALA A 197 30.14 3.19 1.61
C ALA A 197 30.05 2.41 2.94
N LYS A 198 28.86 2.40 3.54
CA LYS A 198 28.44 1.47 4.60
C LYS A 198 27.89 0.19 3.97
N GLU A 199 27.65 -0.83 4.79
CA GLU A 199 26.94 -2.03 4.37
C GLU A 199 25.51 -1.71 3.94
N ASP A 200 25.07 -2.40 2.90
CA ASP A 200 23.71 -2.31 2.39
C ASP A 200 22.75 -3.03 3.32
N LEU A 201 21.73 -2.31 3.78
CA LEU A 201 20.63 -2.92 4.51
C LEU A 201 19.59 -3.40 3.49
N THR A 202 19.27 -4.69 3.51
CA THR A 202 18.31 -5.34 2.59
C THR A 202 17.04 -5.81 3.29
N ARG A 203 16.94 -5.58 4.60
CA ARG A 203 15.80 -5.98 5.43
C ARG A 203 15.52 -4.89 6.45
N GLU A 204 14.24 -4.67 6.71
CA GLU A 204 13.79 -3.78 7.77
C GLU A 204 14.11 -4.37 9.17
N PRO A 205 14.32 -3.50 10.17
CA PRO A 205 14.30 -2.04 10.08
C PRO A 205 15.60 -1.47 9.47
N PHE A 206 15.50 -0.42 8.64
CA PHE A 206 16.66 0.24 8.03
C PHE A 206 17.28 1.25 8.99
N VAL A 207 18.13 0.77 9.89
CA VAL A 207 18.78 1.55 10.96
C VAL A 207 20.29 1.63 10.74
N PHE A 208 20.82 2.84 10.66
CA PHE A 208 22.26 3.08 10.52
C PHE A 208 22.81 3.80 11.75
N GLU A 209 23.85 3.23 12.35
CA GLU A 209 24.65 3.95 13.34
C GLU A 209 25.78 4.74 12.65
N VAL A 210 25.83 6.05 12.90
CA VAL A 210 26.84 6.95 12.35
C VAL A 210 27.61 7.63 13.48
N SER A 211 28.93 7.74 13.34
CA SER A 211 29.78 8.50 14.27
C SER A 211 29.67 9.99 13.97
N ASN A 212 29.56 10.84 14.99
CA ASN A 212 29.43 12.29 14.82
C ASN A 212 30.77 12.99 14.56
N LYS A 213 31.88 12.23 14.53
CA LYS A 213 33.23 12.75 14.28
C LYS A 213 33.54 12.72 12.77
N ASN A 214 33.93 13.87 12.21
CA ASN A 214 34.42 14.03 10.83
C ASN A 214 33.47 13.55 9.74
N VAL A 215 32.17 13.80 9.88
CA VAL A 215 31.18 13.56 8.82
C VAL A 215 30.90 14.86 8.07
N HIS A 216 31.24 14.89 6.79
CA HIS A 216 31.10 16.08 5.92
C HIS A 216 30.07 15.92 4.80
N SER A 217 29.59 14.70 4.57
CA SER A 217 28.46 14.42 3.69
C SER A 217 27.92 13.03 4.01
N ILE A 218 26.60 12.88 3.92
CA ILE A 218 25.90 11.61 4.01
C ILE A 218 25.01 11.51 2.79
N THR A 219 25.20 10.44 2.01
CA THR A 219 24.31 10.06 0.92
C THR A 219 23.54 8.83 1.33
N VAL A 220 22.22 8.89 1.22
CA VAL A 220 21.34 7.74 1.44
C VAL A 220 20.66 7.40 0.12
N ARG A 221 21.01 6.26 -0.45
CA ARG A 221 20.38 5.74 -1.66
C ARG A 221 19.23 4.81 -1.31
N LEU A 222 18.03 5.20 -1.72
CA LEU A 222 16.81 4.42 -1.59
C LEU A 222 16.63 3.56 -2.85
N ASN A 223 16.76 2.24 -2.72
CA ASN A 223 16.48 1.31 -3.82
C ASN A 223 15.08 0.70 -3.64
N PHE A 224 14.22 0.91 -4.62
CA PHE A 224 12.86 0.37 -4.64
C PHE A 224 12.82 -1.03 -5.27
N PHE A 225 11.69 -1.72 -5.17
CA PHE A 225 11.53 -3.05 -5.77
C PHE A 225 11.43 -3.02 -7.30
N GLY A 226 11.09 -1.87 -7.89
CA GLY A 226 11.09 -1.67 -9.34
C GLY A 226 9.84 -2.23 -10.04
N HIS A 227 8.74 -2.41 -9.32
CA HIS A 227 7.47 -2.90 -9.87
C HIS A 227 6.92 -2.04 -11.01
N TYR A 228 7.30 -0.76 -11.04
CA TYR A 228 6.89 0.23 -12.01
C TYR A 228 8.09 0.85 -12.76
N ASN A 229 9.25 0.18 -12.74
CA ASN A 229 10.53 0.66 -13.24
C ASN A 229 11.13 1.83 -12.45
N GLU A 230 10.77 1.99 -11.17
CA GLU A 230 11.33 3.04 -10.32
C GLU A 230 12.86 3.03 -10.31
N ILE A 231 13.47 4.19 -10.59
CA ILE A 231 14.91 4.38 -10.43
C ILE A 231 15.25 4.63 -8.95
N PRO A 232 16.49 4.35 -8.50
CA PRO A 232 16.93 4.72 -7.16
C PRO A 232 16.78 6.22 -6.89
N PHE A 233 16.55 6.58 -5.63
CA PHE A 233 16.45 7.98 -5.20
C PHE A 233 17.49 8.28 -4.13
N ASP A 234 18.33 9.29 -4.36
CA ASP A 234 19.41 9.67 -3.45
C ASP A 234 19.00 10.87 -2.59
N LEU A 235 19.12 10.72 -1.27
CA LEU A 235 19.05 11.82 -0.30
C LEU A 235 20.47 12.27 0.04
N TYR A 236 20.67 13.58 0.15
CA TYR A 236 21.96 14.17 0.47
C TYR A 236 21.84 15.05 1.71
N TYR A 237 22.68 14.79 2.71
CA TYR A 237 22.81 15.60 3.91
C TYR A 237 24.26 16.08 4.05
N VAL A 238 24.46 17.36 4.32
CA VAL A 238 25.80 17.95 4.49
C VAL A 238 26.47 17.49 5.79
N ASN A 239 25.69 17.18 6.83
CA ASN A 239 26.23 16.71 8.10
C ASN A 239 25.20 15.83 8.80
N VAL A 240 25.63 14.94 9.69
CA VAL A 240 24.72 14.24 10.62
C VAL A 240 23.84 15.23 11.37
N LYS A 241 24.42 16.37 11.81
CA LYS A 241 23.71 17.43 12.52
C LYS A 241 22.64 18.14 11.68
N ASN A 242 22.71 18.03 10.35
CA ASN A 242 21.73 18.60 9.44
C ASN A 242 20.59 17.65 9.12
N ILE A 243 20.66 16.40 9.57
CA ILE A 243 19.52 15.47 9.49
C ILE A 243 18.53 15.92 10.56
N PRO A 244 17.30 16.30 10.20
CA PRO A 244 16.28 16.65 11.17
C PRO A 244 16.05 15.49 12.14
N THR A 245 15.63 15.79 13.37
CA THR A 245 15.17 14.76 14.32
C THR A 245 14.10 13.88 13.69
N GLU A 246 13.24 14.49 12.89
CA GLU A 246 12.23 13.86 12.06
C GLU A 246 12.05 14.66 10.77
N GLU A 247 12.23 14.02 9.61
CA GLU A 247 11.92 14.56 8.29
C GLU A 247 10.95 13.61 7.60
N GLN A 248 9.82 14.14 7.15
CA GLN A 248 8.87 13.42 6.31
C GLN A 248 8.76 14.10 4.95
N PHE A 249 8.73 13.30 3.89
CA PHE A 249 8.51 13.77 2.54
C PHE A 249 7.79 12.73 1.67
N TYR A 250 7.28 13.21 0.55
CA TYR A 250 6.59 12.43 -0.46
C TYR A 250 7.42 12.38 -1.73
N LEU A 251 7.47 11.20 -2.35
CA LEU A 251 8.05 10.99 -3.66
C LEU A 251 6.93 10.58 -4.62
N PHE A 252 6.87 11.26 -5.76
CA PHE A 252 5.94 10.97 -6.84
C PHE A 252 6.72 10.51 -8.07
N TYR A 253 6.50 9.27 -8.50
CA TYR A 253 7.14 8.71 -9.68
C TYR A 253 6.16 8.62 -10.83
N ASN A 254 6.52 9.22 -11.96
CA ASN A 254 5.77 9.09 -13.20
C ASN A 254 6.37 7.95 -14.02
N PRO A 255 5.70 6.79 -14.15
CA PRO A 255 6.24 5.64 -14.87
C PRO A 255 6.34 5.85 -16.39
N LEU A 256 5.61 6.83 -16.95
CA LEU A 256 5.70 7.17 -18.37
C LEU A 256 6.95 8.00 -18.68
N LYS A 257 7.38 8.84 -17.72
CA LYS A 257 8.56 9.71 -17.87
C LYS A 257 9.82 9.13 -17.25
N GLY A 258 9.69 8.25 -16.27
CA GLY A 258 10.82 7.69 -15.53
C GLY A 258 11.40 8.64 -14.48
N GLU A 259 10.63 9.61 -13.98
CA GLU A 259 11.12 10.72 -13.16
C GLU A 259 10.46 10.77 -11.79
N TRP A 260 11.26 11.12 -10.76
CA TRP A 260 10.81 11.40 -9.41
C TRP A 260 10.58 12.90 -9.19
N ARG A 261 9.55 13.22 -8.42
CA ARG A 261 9.33 14.55 -7.82
C ARG A 261 9.24 14.41 -6.29
N LYS A 262 10.09 15.13 -5.55
CA LYS A 262 10.04 15.21 -4.08
C LYS A 262 9.24 16.44 -3.65
N THR A 263 8.39 16.30 -2.63
CA THR A 263 7.76 17.42 -1.92
C THR A 263 7.62 17.10 -0.44
N ASN A 264 7.54 18.14 0.39
CA ASN A 264 7.27 18.00 1.83
C ASN A 264 5.80 18.32 2.18
N ASP A 265 5.03 18.82 1.20
CA ASP A 265 3.62 19.12 1.37
C ASP A 265 2.76 17.91 0.99
N GLU A 266 1.95 17.42 1.93
CA GLU A 266 1.04 16.30 1.70
C GLU A 266 -0.08 16.63 0.70
N THR A 267 -0.43 17.92 0.59
CA THR A 267 -1.50 18.40 -0.29
C THR A 267 -1.03 18.65 -1.72
N ASP A 268 0.28 18.68 -1.93
CA ASP A 268 0.92 18.81 -3.24
C ASP A 268 0.87 17.46 -3.99
N LEU A 269 -0.34 17.04 -4.34
CA LEU A 269 -0.59 15.83 -5.11
C LEU A 269 -0.19 16.04 -6.58
N PRO A 270 0.40 15.03 -7.24
CA PRO A 270 0.76 15.11 -8.64
C PRO A 270 -0.53 15.20 -9.47
N VAL A 271 -0.57 16.21 -10.35
CA VAL A 271 -1.59 16.37 -11.39
C VAL A 271 -1.25 15.49 -12.59
#